data_AF-A0A7Y7BHR3-F1
#
_entry.id   AF-A0A7Y7BHR3-F1
#
_cell.length_a   1.000
_cell.length_b   1.000
_cell.length_c   1.000
_cell.angle_alpha   90.00
_cell.angle_beta   90.00
_cell.angle_gamma   90.00
#
_symmetry.space_group_name_H-M   'P 1'
#
loop_
_entity.id
_entity.type
_entity.pdbx_description
1 polymer ?
#
loop_
_entity_poly.entity_id
_entity_poly.type
_entity_poly.pdbx_seq_one_letter_code
_entity_poly.pdbx_strand_id
1 'polypeptide(L)'
;MKKGWIALIVVAVLLLIVYSSIKGTYNTMVQRDESISTAWAQVENQYQRRADLIPNLVNTVKGYADFEQETLTGVIEARAKATSVSIDPSNLSPEAIANFEQAQQGVSSALSRLLVTVERYPDLKANQQFQQLQVQLEGTENRISVERRNFNDVVQGYNTYIRSFPKNLYANMFGFETKGYFQAAAGSETVPEVSFN
;
A
#
# COMPACT_ATOMS: atom_id res chain seq x y z
N MET A 1 42.61 -16.15 42.37
CA MET A 1 42.68 -15.96 40.89
C MET A 1 43.56 -14.77 40.58
N LYS A 2 44.51 -14.88 39.64
CA LYS A 2 45.34 -13.72 39.22
C LYS A 2 44.40 -12.65 38.64
N LYS A 3 44.55 -11.38 39.02
CA LYS A 3 43.65 -10.27 38.62
C LYS A 3 43.39 -10.21 37.10
N GLY A 4 44.35 -10.64 36.27
CA GLY A 4 44.18 -10.73 34.81
C GLY A 4 43.13 -11.73 34.33
N TRP A 5 42.89 -12.83 35.06
CA TRP A 5 41.84 -13.79 34.70
C TRP A 5 40.44 -13.23 35.00
N ILE A 6 40.29 -12.44 36.07
CA ILE A 6 39.04 -11.75 36.39
C ILE A 6 38.72 -10.72 35.28
N ALA A 7 39.71 -9.94 34.85
CA ALA A 7 39.53 -8.98 33.76
C ALA A 7 39.12 -9.66 32.44
N LEU A 8 39.75 -10.79 32.08
CA LEU A 8 39.39 -11.57 30.89
C LEU A 8 37.95 -12.12 30.95
N ILE A 9 37.54 -12.64 32.11
CA ILE A 9 36.17 -13.14 32.31
C ILE A 9 35.16 -12.00 32.16
N VAL A 10 35.42 -10.82 32.73
CA VAL A 10 34.55 -9.65 32.60
C VAL A 10 34.42 -9.21 31.14
N VAL A 11 35.52 -9.15 30.39
CA VAL A 11 35.49 -8.81 28.95
C VAL A 11 34.72 -9.86 28.15
N ALA A 12 34.94 -11.15 28.40
CA ALA A 12 34.22 -12.23 27.70
C ALA A 12 32.71 -12.18 27.97
N VAL A 13 32.29 -11.91 29.21
CA VAL A 13 30.87 -11.75 29.57
C VAL A 13 30.26 -10.54 28.87
N LEU A 14 30.96 -9.40 28.85
CA LEU A 14 30.50 -8.20 28.12
C LEU A 14 30.33 -8.46 26.62
N LEU A 15 31.27 -9.15 25.99
CA LEU A 15 31.19 -9.52 24.57
C LEU A 15 30.00 -10.46 24.30
N LEU A 16 29.73 -11.42 25.18
CA LEU A 16 28.57 -12.30 25.07
C LEU A 16 27.24 -11.54 25.17
N ILE A 17 27.13 -10.57 26.09
CA ILE A 17 25.95 -9.73 26.24
C ILE A 17 25.72 -8.90 24.97
N VAL A 18 26.78 -8.28 24.44
CA VAL A 18 26.70 -7.48 23.20
C VAL A 18 26.31 -8.36 22.01
N TYR A 19 26.93 -9.53 21.85
CA TYR A 19 26.61 -10.47 20.79
C TYR A 19 25.14 -10.95 20.85
N SER A 20 24.67 -11.32 22.05
CA SER A 20 23.28 -11.75 22.26
C SER A 20 22.29 -10.64 21.91
N SER A 21 22.57 -9.40 22.30
CA SER A 21 21.76 -8.23 21.98
C SER A 21 21.69 -7.95 20.46
N ILE A 22 22.83 -8.00 19.77
CA ILE A 22 22.92 -7.80 18.32
C ILE A 22 22.12 -8.87 17.59
N LYS A 23 22.34 -10.15 17.92
CA LYS A 23 21.65 -11.28 17.29
C LYS A 23 20.14 -11.18 17.45
N GLY A 24 19.66 -10.92 18.67
CA GLY A 24 18.22 -10.78 18.94
C GLY A 24 17.61 -9.60 18.20
N THR A 25 18.34 -8.48 18.14
CA THR A 25 17.88 -7.28 17.45
C THR A 25 17.77 -7.50 15.95
N TYR A 26 18.82 -8.05 15.32
CA TYR A 26 18.87 -8.32 13.88
C TYR A 26 17.74 -9.27 13.43
N ASN A 27 17.57 -10.40 14.12
CA ASN A 27 16.51 -11.36 13.78
C ASN A 27 15.10 -10.75 13.89
N THR A 28 14.89 -9.87 14.87
CA THR A 28 13.63 -9.15 15.01
C THR A 28 13.42 -8.12 13.89
N MET A 29 14.49 -7.46 13.42
CA MET A 29 14.40 -6.56 12.26
C MET A 29 14.02 -7.33 11.00
N VAL A 30 14.67 -8.45 10.72
CA VAL A 30 14.34 -9.33 9.58
C VAL A 30 12.89 -9.79 9.65
N GLN A 31 12.44 -10.29 10.81
CA GLN A 31 11.06 -10.72 10.99
C GLN A 31 10.04 -9.61 10.71
N ARG A 32 10.33 -8.37 11.15
CA ARG A 32 9.46 -7.22 10.91
C ARG A 32 9.50 -6.76 9.46
N ASP A 33 10.65 -6.84 8.80
CA ASP A 33 10.78 -6.55 7.36
C ASP A 33 9.98 -7.53 6.51
N GLU A 34 10.06 -8.84 6.80
CA GLU A 34 9.22 -9.87 6.18
C GLU A 34 7.71 -9.65 6.42
N SER A 35 7.36 -9.12 7.61
CA SER A 35 5.97 -8.76 7.91
C SER A 35 5.49 -7.60 7.04
N ILE A 36 6.37 -6.63 6.74
CA ILE A 36 6.06 -5.53 5.80
C ILE A 36 5.86 -6.09 4.39
N SER A 37 6.78 -6.95 3.91
CA SER A 37 6.66 -7.59 2.59
C SER A 37 5.33 -8.36 2.45
N THR A 38 4.93 -9.07 3.51
CA THR A 38 3.65 -9.77 3.56
C THR A 38 2.46 -8.82 3.49
N ALA A 39 2.49 -7.72 4.26
CA ALA A 39 1.42 -6.72 4.24
C ALA A 39 1.34 -6.01 2.88
N TRP A 40 2.49 -5.70 2.27
CA TRP A 40 2.55 -5.12 0.92
C TRP A 40 1.91 -6.03 -0.13
N ALA A 41 2.23 -7.32 -0.09
CA ALA A 41 1.61 -8.29 -1.01
C ALA A 41 0.07 -8.32 -0.88
N GLN A 42 -0.49 -8.13 0.32
CA GLN A 42 -1.94 -8.03 0.48
C GLN A 42 -2.51 -6.77 -0.18
N VAL A 43 -1.81 -5.65 -0.07
CA VAL A 43 -2.18 -4.41 -0.77
C VAL A 43 -2.16 -4.60 -2.28
N GLU A 44 -1.07 -5.16 -2.82
CA GLU A 44 -0.94 -5.46 -4.25
C GLU A 44 -2.05 -6.37 -4.75
N ASN A 45 -2.40 -7.43 -3.99
CA ASN A 45 -3.49 -8.34 -4.35
C ASN A 45 -4.83 -7.61 -4.55
N GLN A 46 -5.16 -6.63 -3.68
CA GLN A 46 -6.41 -5.89 -3.83
C GLN A 46 -6.37 -4.92 -5.03
N TYR A 47 -5.24 -4.26 -5.26
CA TYR A 47 -5.06 -3.40 -6.44
C TYR A 47 -5.09 -4.20 -7.75
N GLN A 48 -4.47 -5.37 -7.77
CA GLN A 48 -4.53 -6.29 -8.91
C GLN A 48 -5.97 -6.73 -9.19
N ARG A 49 -6.71 -7.15 -8.15
CA ARG A 49 -8.13 -7.49 -8.29
C ARG A 49 -8.93 -6.34 -8.90
N ARG A 50 -8.69 -5.10 -8.47
CA ARG A 50 -9.36 -3.92 -9.05
C ARG A 50 -9.04 -3.77 -10.54
N ALA A 51 -7.77 -3.94 -10.91
CA ALA A 51 -7.34 -3.91 -12.30
C ALA A 51 -7.96 -5.05 -13.13
N ASP A 52 -8.14 -6.24 -12.56
CA ASP A 52 -8.71 -7.41 -13.24
C ASP A 52 -10.23 -7.30 -13.49
N LEU A 53 -10.93 -6.50 -12.69
CA LEU A 53 -12.36 -6.23 -12.88
C LEU A 53 -12.65 -5.22 -14.00
N ILE A 54 -11.71 -4.31 -14.28
CA ILE A 54 -11.90 -3.22 -15.25
C ILE A 54 -12.20 -3.72 -16.68
N PRO A 55 -11.52 -4.74 -17.24
CA PRO A 55 -11.85 -5.25 -18.57
C PRO A 55 -13.31 -5.72 -18.69
N ASN A 56 -13.83 -6.40 -17.66
CA ASN A 56 -15.23 -6.85 -17.63
C ASN A 56 -16.20 -5.67 -17.55
N LEU A 57 -15.85 -4.63 -16.77
CA LEU A 57 -16.60 -3.37 -16.72
C LEU A 57 -16.65 -2.70 -18.09
N VAL A 58 -15.49 -2.52 -18.72
CA VAL A 58 -15.36 -1.91 -20.05
C VAL A 58 -16.18 -2.69 -21.09
N ASN A 59 -16.10 -4.02 -21.10
CA ASN A 59 -16.87 -4.84 -22.04
C ASN A 59 -18.38 -4.73 -21.81
N THR A 60 -18.82 -4.66 -20.55
CA THR A 60 -20.25 -4.48 -20.22
C THR A 60 -20.77 -3.14 -20.72
N VAL A 61 -20.00 -2.07 -20.53
CA VAL A 61 -20.36 -0.72 -20.98
C VAL A 61 -20.31 -0.60 -22.51
N LYS A 62 -19.31 -1.23 -23.17
CA LYS A 62 -19.20 -1.26 -24.64
C LYS A 62 -20.40 -1.90 -25.35
N GLY A 63 -21.18 -2.74 -24.67
CA GLY A 63 -22.41 -3.31 -25.21
C GLY A 63 -23.50 -2.26 -25.48
N TYR A 64 -23.34 -1.04 -24.98
CA TYR A 64 -24.27 0.07 -25.16
C TYR A 64 -23.72 1.02 -26.24
N ALA A 65 -24.35 0.99 -27.42
CA ALA A 65 -23.84 1.60 -28.66
C ALA A 65 -23.57 3.11 -28.56
N ASP A 66 -24.33 3.83 -27.72
CA ASP A 66 -24.27 5.28 -27.62
C ASP A 66 -23.38 5.77 -26.45
N PHE A 67 -22.61 4.88 -25.80
CA PHE A 67 -21.78 5.26 -24.66
C PHE A 67 -20.53 6.05 -25.06
N GLU A 68 -20.16 7.05 -24.24
CA GLU A 68 -19.02 7.95 -24.46
C GLU A 68 -17.67 7.19 -24.56
N GLN A 69 -17.11 7.10 -25.78
CA GLN A 69 -15.83 6.41 -26.03
C GLN A 69 -14.64 7.04 -25.31
N GLU A 70 -14.63 8.36 -25.16
CA GLU A 70 -13.58 9.09 -24.45
C GLU A 70 -13.49 8.65 -22.99
N THR A 71 -14.64 8.52 -22.32
CA THR A 71 -14.74 8.07 -20.93
C THR A 71 -14.21 6.64 -20.76
N LEU A 72 -14.55 5.73 -21.67
CA LEU A 72 -14.04 4.35 -21.66
C LEU A 72 -12.53 4.28 -21.93
N THR A 73 -12.04 5.07 -22.88
CA THR A 73 -10.61 5.17 -23.18
C THR A 73 -9.84 5.64 -21.95
N GLY A 74 -10.35 6.66 -21.24
CA GLY A 74 -9.74 7.14 -20.00
C GLY A 74 -9.66 6.08 -18.90
N VAL A 75 -10.65 5.18 -18.79
CA VAL A 75 -10.61 4.06 -17.84
C VAL A 75 -9.55 3.02 -18.24
N ILE A 76 -9.46 2.70 -19.53
CA ILE A 76 -8.47 1.75 -20.05
C ILE A 76 -7.05 2.28 -19.85
N GLU A 77 -6.81 3.55 -20.17
CA GLU A 77 -5.50 4.20 -19.99
C GLU A 77 -5.12 4.31 -18.52
N ALA A 78 -6.06 4.69 -17.65
CA ALA A 78 -5.82 4.74 -16.21
C ALA A 78 -5.43 3.37 -15.65
N ARG A 79 -6.12 2.30 -16.08
CA ARG A 79 -5.75 0.92 -15.73
C ARG A 79 -4.35 0.59 -16.22
N ALA A 80 -4.05 0.84 -17.49
CA ALA A 80 -2.76 0.52 -18.09
C ALA A 80 -1.62 1.22 -17.35
N LYS A 81 -1.78 2.50 -17.03
CA LYS A 81 -0.83 3.27 -16.23
C LYS A 81 -0.68 2.68 -14.83
N ALA A 82 -1.77 2.37 -14.13
CA ALA A 82 -1.70 1.78 -12.79
C ALA A 82 -1.00 0.42 -12.76
N THR A 83 -1.25 -0.45 -13.75
CA THR A 83 -0.58 -1.76 -13.85
C THR A 83 0.89 -1.66 -14.31
N SER A 84 1.29 -0.54 -14.91
CA SER A 84 2.68 -0.31 -15.32
C SER A 84 3.59 0.08 -14.15
N VAL A 85 3.02 0.55 -13.05
CA VAL A 85 3.76 0.94 -11.84
C VAL A 85 3.80 -0.26 -10.89
N SER A 86 4.93 -0.97 -10.88
CA SER A 86 5.23 -2.02 -9.90
C SER A 86 6.30 -1.51 -8.94
N ILE A 87 6.17 -1.88 -7.66
CA ILE A 87 7.17 -1.61 -6.64
C ILE A 87 7.86 -2.93 -6.29
N ASP A 88 9.19 -2.90 -6.24
CA ASP A 88 9.95 -3.96 -5.62
C ASP A 88 9.67 -3.95 -4.10
N PRO A 89 9.17 -5.04 -3.50
CA PRO A 89 8.92 -5.11 -2.06
C PRO A 89 10.15 -4.78 -1.18
N SER A 90 11.36 -4.97 -1.71
CA SER A 90 12.59 -4.58 -1.02
C SER A 90 12.77 -3.06 -0.92
N ASN A 91 12.17 -2.29 -1.85
CA ASN A 91 12.27 -0.83 -1.96
C ASN A 91 10.90 -0.14 -1.78
N LEU A 92 10.36 -0.23 -0.57
CA LEU A 92 9.15 0.49 -0.14
C LEU A 92 9.49 1.88 0.43
N SER A 93 10.22 2.68 -0.35
CA SER A 93 10.53 4.06 0.04
C SER A 93 9.28 4.96 0.02
N PRO A 94 9.26 6.09 0.73
CA PRO A 94 8.15 7.04 0.67
C PRO A 94 7.84 7.51 -0.76
N GLU A 95 8.86 7.70 -1.58
CA GLU A 95 8.70 8.09 -2.99
C GLU A 95 8.08 6.97 -3.82
N ALA A 96 8.54 5.73 -3.64
CA ALA A 96 7.98 4.57 -4.33
C ALA A 96 6.48 4.43 -4.04
N ILE A 97 6.10 4.47 -2.75
CA ILE A 97 4.70 4.39 -2.33
C ILE A 97 3.87 5.54 -2.88
N ALA A 98 4.40 6.78 -2.86
CA ALA A 98 3.70 7.94 -3.40
C ALA A 98 3.46 7.82 -4.92
N ASN A 99 4.46 7.36 -5.67
CA ASN A 99 4.35 7.14 -7.12
C ASN A 99 3.31 6.06 -7.46
N PHE A 100 3.31 4.97 -6.70
CA PHE A 100 2.28 3.93 -6.83
C PHE A 100 0.89 4.45 -6.48
N GLU A 101 0.75 5.16 -5.36
CA GLU A 101 -0.53 5.75 -4.96
C GLU A 101 -1.08 6.71 -6.03
N GLN A 102 -0.23 7.57 -6.59
CA GLN A 102 -0.63 8.49 -7.65
C GLN A 102 -1.16 7.76 -8.90
N ALA A 103 -0.51 6.67 -9.30
CA ALA A 103 -0.98 5.84 -10.42
C ALA A 103 -2.34 5.21 -10.10
N GLN A 104 -2.53 4.74 -8.87
CA GLN A 104 -3.79 4.13 -8.41
C GLN A 104 -4.94 5.14 -8.26
N GLN A 105 -4.65 6.39 -7.89
CA GLN A 105 -5.65 7.48 -7.82
C GLN A 105 -6.24 7.80 -9.21
N GLY A 106 -5.44 7.67 -10.27
CA GLY A 106 -5.89 7.84 -11.66
C GLY A 106 -7.04 6.88 -12.02
N VAL A 107 -6.97 5.63 -11.56
CA VAL A 107 -8.02 4.63 -11.74
C VAL A 107 -9.29 5.04 -11.01
N SER A 108 -9.19 5.39 -9.72
CA SER A 108 -10.35 5.83 -8.94
C SER A 108 -11.04 7.03 -9.59
N SER A 109 -10.26 8.02 -10.06
CA SER A 109 -10.77 9.21 -10.75
C SER A 109 -11.48 8.86 -12.07
N ALA A 110 -10.92 7.96 -12.87
CA ALA A 110 -11.53 7.51 -14.13
C ALA A 110 -12.84 6.72 -13.88
N LEU A 111 -12.86 5.86 -12.86
CA LEU A 111 -14.07 5.14 -12.46
C LEU A 111 -15.16 6.10 -11.96
N SER A 112 -14.81 7.12 -11.16
CA SER A 112 -15.79 8.13 -10.74
C SER A 112 -16.41 8.88 -11.91
N ARG A 113 -15.61 9.27 -12.93
CA ARG A 113 -16.13 9.88 -14.15
C ARG A 113 -17.06 8.94 -14.91
N LEU A 114 -16.67 7.66 -15.03
CA LEU A 114 -17.51 6.63 -15.65
C LEU A 114 -18.87 6.54 -14.97
N LEU A 115 -18.91 6.50 -13.64
CA LEU A 115 -20.15 6.43 -12.87
C LEU A 115 -21.06 7.64 -13.10
N VAL A 116 -20.49 8.84 -13.17
CA VAL A 116 -21.26 10.06 -13.48
C VAL A 116 -21.85 10.00 -14.89
N THR A 117 -21.08 9.54 -15.88
CA THR A 117 -21.58 9.41 -17.25
C THR A 117 -22.70 8.37 -17.34
N VAL A 118 -22.62 7.26 -16.59
CA VAL A 118 -23.62 6.18 -16.59
C VAL A 118 -25.01 6.66 -16.13
N GLU A 119 -25.11 7.71 -15.32
CA GLU A 119 -26.40 8.29 -14.92
C GLU A 119 -27.27 8.75 -16.11
N ARG A 120 -26.64 9.03 -17.26
CA ARG A 120 -27.34 9.39 -18.50
C ARG A 120 -27.87 8.19 -19.29
N TYR A 121 -27.56 6.96 -18.86
CA TYR A 121 -27.88 5.72 -19.56
C TYR A 121 -28.67 4.75 -18.65
N PRO A 122 -29.99 4.92 -18.53
CA PRO A 122 -30.83 4.12 -17.61
C PRO A 122 -30.72 2.61 -17.83
N ASP A 123 -30.64 2.15 -19.08
CA ASP A 123 -30.55 0.72 -19.41
C ASP A 123 -29.23 0.08 -18.95
N LEU A 124 -28.12 0.84 -18.99
CA LEU A 124 -26.84 0.42 -18.45
C LEU A 124 -26.85 0.43 -16.92
N LYS A 125 -27.46 1.46 -16.33
CA LYS A 125 -27.63 1.55 -14.87
C LYS A 125 -28.47 0.39 -14.31
N ALA A 126 -29.49 -0.05 -15.06
CA ALA A 126 -30.33 -1.19 -14.72
C ALA A 126 -29.70 -2.56 -15.04
N ASN A 127 -28.56 -2.59 -15.74
CA ASN A 127 -27.89 -3.82 -16.12
C ASN A 127 -27.33 -4.55 -14.88
N GLN A 128 -27.78 -5.79 -14.67
CA GLN A 128 -27.38 -6.60 -13.51
C GLN A 128 -25.87 -6.87 -13.46
N GLN A 129 -25.24 -7.14 -14.62
CA GLN A 129 -23.79 -7.39 -14.68
C GLN A 129 -23.00 -6.13 -14.31
N PHE A 130 -23.45 -4.95 -14.78
CA PHE A 130 -22.84 -3.68 -14.44
C PHE A 130 -22.98 -3.36 -12.95
N GLN A 131 -24.16 -3.54 -12.37
CA GLN A 131 -24.39 -3.37 -10.93
C GLN A 131 -23.52 -4.31 -10.09
N GLN A 132 -23.40 -5.58 -10.49
CA GLN A 132 -22.55 -6.54 -9.81
C GLN A 132 -21.06 -6.12 -9.84
N LEU A 133 -20.58 -5.65 -10.99
CA LEU A 133 -19.20 -5.16 -11.13
C LEU A 133 -18.94 -3.92 -10.28
N GLN A 134 -19.90 -3.00 -10.18
CA GLN A 134 -19.81 -1.86 -9.27
C GLN A 134 -19.66 -2.30 -7.81
N VAL A 135 -20.50 -3.24 -7.35
CA VAL A 135 -20.42 -3.77 -5.98
C VAL A 135 -19.06 -4.45 -5.73
N GLN A 136 -18.53 -5.18 -6.71
CA GLN A 136 -17.22 -5.80 -6.59
C GLN A 136 -16.08 -4.78 -6.54
N LEU A 137 -16.16 -3.71 -7.34
CA LEU A 137 -15.18 -2.62 -7.34
C LEU A 137 -15.22 -1.83 -6.03
N GLU A 138 -16.41 -1.48 -5.54
CA GLU A 138 -16.61 -0.83 -4.24
C GLU A 138 -16.06 -1.70 -3.11
N GLY A 139 -16.42 -2.99 -3.09
CA GLY A 139 -15.90 -3.95 -2.13
C GLY A 139 -14.38 -4.10 -2.19
N THR A 140 -13.78 -3.95 -3.38
CA THR A 140 -12.33 -3.95 -3.55
C THR A 140 -11.70 -2.66 -3.04
N GLU A 141 -12.31 -1.49 -3.29
CA GLU A 141 -11.83 -0.20 -2.78
C GLU A 141 -11.86 -0.15 -1.24
N ASN A 142 -12.91 -0.69 -0.62
CA ASN A 142 -13.00 -0.83 0.83
C ASN A 142 -11.88 -1.72 1.39
N ARG A 143 -11.57 -2.84 0.72
CA ARG A 143 -10.46 -3.72 1.09
C ARG A 143 -9.10 -3.05 0.89
N ILE A 144 -8.91 -2.31 -0.19
CA ILE A 144 -7.70 -1.49 -0.41
C ILE A 144 -7.50 -0.53 0.78
N SER A 145 -8.55 0.18 1.21
CA SER A 145 -8.46 1.08 2.36
C SER A 145 -8.02 0.36 3.65
N VAL A 146 -8.59 -0.82 3.90
CA VAL A 146 -8.22 -1.65 5.06
C VAL A 146 -6.78 -2.14 4.96
N GLU A 147 -6.36 -2.70 3.82
CA GLU A 147 -4.99 -3.22 3.67
C GLU A 147 -3.94 -2.12 3.70
N ARG A 148 -4.24 -0.91 3.19
CA ARG A 148 -3.36 0.25 3.34
C ARG A 148 -3.18 0.64 4.80
N ARG A 149 -4.24 0.59 5.61
CA ARG A 149 -4.15 0.82 7.07
C ARG A 149 -3.31 -0.26 7.74
N ASN A 150 -3.59 -1.53 7.46
CA ASN A 150 -2.83 -2.66 8.01
C ASN A 150 -1.34 -2.56 7.68
N PHE A 151 -1.02 -2.23 6.41
CA PHE A 151 0.35 -1.98 5.98
C PHE A 151 1.01 -0.85 6.78
N ASN A 152 0.32 0.29 6.92
CA ASN A 152 0.84 1.42 7.70
C ASN A 152 1.09 1.06 9.17
N ASP A 153 0.24 0.26 9.80
CA ASP A 153 0.42 -0.19 11.18
C ASP A 153 1.66 -1.09 11.33
N VAL A 154 1.87 -2.01 10.38
CA VAL A 154 3.06 -2.87 10.34
C VAL A 154 4.33 -2.04 10.12
N VAL A 155 4.30 -1.11 9.17
CA VAL A 155 5.41 -0.18 8.90
C VAL A 155 5.70 0.70 10.11
N GLN A 156 4.67 1.18 10.81
CA GLN A 156 4.84 1.97 12.03
C GLN A 156 5.57 1.18 13.10
N GLY A 157 5.18 -0.08 13.31
CA GLY A 157 5.86 -0.98 14.25
C GLY A 157 7.33 -1.21 13.90
N TYR A 158 7.63 -1.43 12.61
CA TYR A 158 8.99 -1.58 12.12
C TYR A 158 9.82 -0.29 12.25
N ASN A 159 9.31 0.83 11.73
CA ASN A 159 9.99 2.13 11.76
C ASN A 159 10.28 2.57 13.20
N THR A 160 9.32 2.39 14.12
CA THR A 160 9.52 2.64 15.55
C THR A 160 10.63 1.75 16.12
N TYR A 161 10.63 0.46 15.77
CA TYR A 161 11.61 -0.50 16.26
C TYR A 161 13.04 -0.15 15.82
N ILE A 162 13.24 0.14 14.53
CA ILE A 162 14.58 0.46 14.01
C ILE A 162 15.06 1.85 14.44
N ARG A 163 14.16 2.79 14.74
CA ARG A 163 14.52 4.14 15.18
C ARG A 163 14.77 4.26 16.70
N SER A 164 14.36 3.26 17.48
CA SER A 164 14.53 3.27 18.93
C SER A 164 15.98 3.02 19.34
N PHE A 165 16.48 3.72 20.35
CA PHE A 165 17.79 3.42 20.94
C PHE A 165 17.73 2.13 21.79
N PRO A 166 18.75 1.24 21.76
CA PRO A 166 19.99 1.29 20.96
C PRO A 166 19.88 0.65 19.56
N LYS A 167 18.69 0.21 19.15
CA LYS A 167 18.44 -0.54 17.91
C LYS A 167 18.80 0.25 16.65
N ASN A 168 18.66 1.57 16.67
CA ASN A 168 19.05 2.46 15.57
C ASN A 168 20.53 2.33 15.16
N LEU A 169 21.43 2.06 16.11
CA LEU A 169 22.84 1.83 15.80
C LEU A 169 23.02 0.56 14.98
N TYR A 170 22.33 -0.53 15.37
CA TYR A 170 22.36 -1.79 14.66
C TYR A 170 21.64 -1.71 13.31
N ALA A 171 20.50 -1.01 13.26
CA ALA A 171 19.75 -0.78 12.02
C ALA A 171 20.63 -0.12 10.96
N ASN A 172 21.29 0.98 11.30
CA ASN A 172 22.20 1.69 10.40
C ASN A 172 23.41 0.82 10.01
N MET A 173 23.95 0.03 10.94
CA MET A 173 25.10 -0.85 10.67
C MET A 173 24.76 -1.99 9.70
N PHE A 174 23.53 -2.51 9.74
CA PHE A 174 23.08 -3.62 8.89
C PHE A 174 22.20 -3.20 7.71
N GLY A 175 21.99 -1.90 7.49
CA GLY A 175 21.24 -1.38 6.35
C GLY A 175 19.72 -1.51 6.46
N PHE A 176 19.15 -1.58 7.67
CA PHE A 176 17.69 -1.51 7.85
C PHE A 176 17.23 -0.05 7.78
N GLU A 177 16.53 0.29 6.70
CA GLU A 177 16.04 1.64 6.43
C GLU A 177 14.53 1.75 6.67
N THR A 178 14.07 2.95 7.03
CA THR A 178 12.64 3.22 7.23
C THR A 178 11.85 3.02 5.94
N LYS A 179 10.67 2.40 6.06
CA LYS A 179 9.74 2.26 4.93
C LYS A 179 8.71 3.40 4.91
N GLY A 180 8.20 3.71 3.73
CA GLY A 180 7.17 4.72 3.52
C GLY A 180 5.79 4.30 4.04
N TYR A 181 4.90 5.28 4.18
CA TYR A 181 3.50 5.05 4.52
C TYR A 181 2.61 5.40 3.33
N PHE A 182 1.47 4.75 3.22
CA PHE A 182 0.34 5.30 2.47
C PHE A 182 -0.16 6.56 3.16
N GLN A 183 -0.33 7.64 2.41
CA GLN A 183 -0.84 8.89 2.97
C GLN A 183 -2.35 9.00 2.77
N ALA A 184 -3.01 9.85 3.55
CA ALA A 184 -4.37 10.23 3.22
C ALA A 184 -4.37 11.04 1.91
N ALA A 185 -5.44 10.95 1.13
CA ALA A 185 -5.55 11.74 -0.08
C ALA A 185 -5.39 13.24 0.23
N ALA A 186 -4.62 13.95 -0.59
CA ALA A 186 -4.51 15.40 -0.52
C ALA A 186 -5.92 16.02 -0.60
N GLY A 187 -6.27 16.88 0.36
CA GLY A 187 -7.62 17.46 0.48
C GLY A 187 -8.57 16.74 1.43
N SER A 188 -8.17 15.63 2.06
CA SER A 188 -8.94 15.05 3.19
C SER A 188 -8.95 15.94 4.45
N GLU A 189 -8.04 16.92 4.51
CA GLU A 189 -8.02 17.95 5.56
C GLU A 189 -9.06 19.06 5.34
N THR A 190 -9.56 19.22 4.11
CA THR A 190 -10.64 20.16 3.81
C THR A 190 -11.98 19.47 3.98
N VAL A 191 -12.60 19.67 5.14
CA VAL A 191 -14.00 19.26 5.39
C VAL A 191 -14.89 20.05 4.42
N PRO A 192 -15.70 19.40 3.57
CA PRO A 192 -16.64 20.12 2.72
C PRO A 192 -17.67 20.84 3.59
N GLU A 193 -17.74 22.17 3.51
CA GLU A 193 -18.83 22.92 4.11
C GLU A 193 -20.11 22.61 3.30
N VAL A 194 -21.01 21.82 3.89
CA VAL A 194 -22.33 21.60 3.32
C VAL A 194 -23.18 22.85 3.58
N SER A 195 -23.23 23.74 2.59
CA SER A 195 -24.17 24.86 2.58
C SER A 195 -25.44 24.43 1.88
N PHE A 196 -26.54 24.38 2.64
CA PHE A 196 -27.89 24.27 2.08
C PHE A 196 -28.39 25.67 1.76
N ASN A 197 -28.21 26.13 0.52
CA ASN A 197 -28.87 27.31 -0.02
C ASN A 197 -29.96 26.89 -1.01
#